data_AF-A0A3N1TBF2-F1
#
_entry.id   AF-A0A3N1TBF2-F1
#
_cell.length_a   1.000
_cell.length_b   1.000
_cell.length_c   1.000
_cell.angle_alpha   90.00
_cell.angle_beta   90.00
_cell.angle_gamma   90.00
#
_symmetry.space_group_name_H-M   'P 1'
#
loop_
_entity.id
_entity.type
_entity.pdbx_description
1 polymer ?
#
loop_
_entity_poly.entity_id
_entity_poly.type
_entity_poly.pdbx_seq_one_letter_code
_entity_poly.pdbx_strand_id
1 'polypeptide(L)'
;MMASVTRTPPAGNVPPPQTPRPSGSPGDPGRRGPGGARLSGRAGPFGSFRLQQLVLLEIAAALLLCAWVVGPLLLAPAVVAAAALVLLAVVRRRRRSLPAWLCTVLALRARTRRAASTALPAGTGPGIAPAVECEPGLRTCSFSDRDGRQVGMIGDGTYLTAVLRIDSDATALRPDRSARPLPLMLVKDALDVDGIRLESAQVVQHTQPAPAPHLPEQSVAARNYAPLQAQTGSPAVRITWIALKLDPELCPEAVRARGGGLTGAQKCLVRTVDQLSSRLMGAGFGATVLTERELHSAIATSACAGPSAGARAGRSGAPVRRTLETSRTWRCDDRQHTTYWVRRWPRFGAGGAPMPQLVALLTSVPALATTFSLTLGRGDRQEIPIAGHIRITGRSEEELRRARRELERTARGVKTSLVRLDREQLPGVLATLPLGGTR
;
A
#
# COMPACT_ATOMS: atom_id res chain seq x y z
N MET A 1 -0.34 80.00 -21.51
CA MET A 1 -1.46 80.87 -21.07
C MET A 1 -2.69 79.95 -21.01
N MET A 2 -3.47 79.81 -19.91
CA MET A 2 -4.16 80.81 -19.05
C MET A 2 -5.17 81.64 -19.86
N ALA A 3 -6.45 81.80 -19.52
CA ALA A 3 -7.36 81.16 -18.54
C ALA A 3 -8.82 81.28 -19.10
N SER A 4 -9.96 80.82 -18.56
CA SER A 4 -10.44 80.31 -17.24
C SER A 4 -11.38 79.10 -17.50
N VAL A 5 -11.98 78.32 -16.59
CA VAL A 5 -12.50 78.42 -15.19
C VAL A 5 -13.85 79.15 -15.02
N THR A 6 -14.93 78.35 -14.88
CA THR A 6 -16.22 78.69 -14.22
C THR A 6 -16.68 77.44 -13.42
N ARG A 7 -17.53 77.56 -12.39
CA ARG A 7 -17.58 76.57 -11.29
C ARG A 7 -18.98 76.35 -10.67
N THR A 8 -19.41 75.08 -10.53
CA THR A 8 -20.50 74.56 -9.63
C THR A 8 -21.94 75.09 -9.85
N PRO A 9 -23.03 74.55 -9.23
CA PRO A 9 -23.20 73.37 -8.35
C PRO A 9 -24.24 72.30 -8.87
N PRO A 10 -24.57 71.21 -8.13
CA PRO A 10 -25.35 70.07 -8.66
C PRO A 10 -26.74 69.79 -8.01
N ALA A 11 -27.63 69.13 -8.77
CA ALA A 11 -28.76 68.29 -8.32
C ALA A 11 -29.22 67.39 -9.52
N GLY A 12 -29.85 66.22 -9.37
CA GLY A 12 -30.21 65.42 -8.19
C GLY A 12 -30.58 63.97 -8.60
N ASN A 13 -30.79 63.06 -7.65
CA ASN A 13 -30.99 61.63 -7.91
C ASN A 13 -32.36 61.29 -8.53
N VAL A 14 -32.39 60.41 -9.53
CA VAL A 14 -33.60 59.74 -10.04
C VAL A 14 -33.35 58.23 -10.09
N PRO A 15 -34.12 57.38 -9.36
CA PRO A 15 -33.94 55.94 -9.37
C PRO A 15 -34.70 55.24 -10.52
N PRO A 16 -34.06 54.33 -11.29
CA PRO A 16 -34.74 53.50 -12.28
C PRO A 16 -35.61 52.38 -11.63
N PRO A 17 -36.53 51.74 -12.38
CA PRO A 17 -37.66 51.02 -11.80
C PRO A 17 -37.34 49.64 -11.20
N GLN A 18 -38.22 49.18 -10.31
CA GLN A 18 -38.12 47.90 -9.61
C GLN A 18 -38.58 46.73 -10.50
N THR A 19 -37.77 45.68 -10.60
CA THR A 19 -38.18 44.38 -11.18
C THR A 19 -38.85 43.49 -10.12
N PRO A 20 -39.80 42.62 -10.51
CA PRO A 20 -40.58 41.82 -9.57
C PRO A 20 -39.73 40.74 -8.89
N ARG A 21 -39.99 40.52 -7.58
CA ARG A 21 -39.34 39.46 -6.79
C ARG A 21 -39.92 38.09 -7.16
N PRO A 22 -39.11 37.07 -7.49
CA PRO A 22 -39.58 35.70 -7.57
C PRO A 22 -39.91 35.16 -6.16
N SER A 23 -41.11 34.60 -6.01
CA SER A 23 -41.52 33.85 -4.80
C SER A 23 -40.72 32.55 -4.69
N GLY A 24 -40.18 32.24 -3.50
CA GLY A 24 -39.34 31.05 -3.30
C GLY A 24 -40.12 29.74 -3.24
N SER A 25 -39.79 28.79 -4.11
CA SER A 25 -40.17 27.38 -3.97
C SER A 25 -39.12 26.58 -3.18
N PRO A 26 -39.48 25.52 -2.43
CA PRO A 26 -38.53 24.76 -1.62
C PRO A 26 -37.47 24.01 -2.44
N GLY A 27 -36.22 24.04 -1.96
CA GLY A 27 -35.01 23.67 -2.69
C GLY A 27 -34.99 22.31 -3.39
N ASP A 28 -34.80 22.37 -4.71
CA ASP A 28 -34.35 21.25 -5.55
C ASP A 28 -32.96 20.74 -5.09
N PRO A 29 -32.79 19.44 -4.78
CA PRO A 29 -31.57 18.92 -4.14
C PRO A 29 -30.37 18.77 -5.10
N GLY A 30 -29.77 19.89 -5.46
CA GLY A 30 -28.34 20.02 -5.73
C GLY A 30 -27.81 19.16 -6.87
N ARG A 31 -28.07 19.62 -8.12
CA ARG A 31 -27.45 19.19 -9.39
C ARG A 31 -26.06 18.57 -9.21
N ARG A 32 -25.99 17.23 -9.19
CA ARG A 32 -24.76 16.48 -8.89
C ARG A 32 -23.71 16.72 -9.97
N GLY A 33 -22.55 17.28 -9.57
CA GLY A 33 -21.34 17.24 -10.39
C GLY A 33 -20.87 15.80 -10.65
N PRO A 34 -20.03 15.56 -11.66
CA PRO A 34 -19.62 14.22 -12.07
C PRO A 34 -19.01 13.44 -10.91
N GLY A 35 -19.43 12.18 -10.75
CA GLY A 35 -19.20 11.39 -9.55
C GLY A 35 -17.74 11.00 -9.31
N GLY A 36 -17.01 11.81 -8.55
CA GLY A 36 -15.70 11.45 -8.03
C GLY A 36 -15.78 10.22 -7.12
N ALA A 37 -15.15 9.12 -7.54
CA ALA A 37 -15.16 7.85 -6.82
C ALA A 37 -14.60 8.02 -5.40
N ARG A 38 -15.28 7.44 -4.40
CA ARG A 38 -14.91 7.63 -2.99
C ARG A 38 -13.86 6.59 -2.60
N LEU A 39 -12.72 7.09 -2.10
CA LEU A 39 -11.62 6.27 -1.59
C LEU A 39 -11.93 5.82 -0.15
N SER A 40 -12.48 4.63 -0.01
CA SER A 40 -12.77 4.03 1.30
C SER A 40 -11.58 3.21 1.77
N GLY A 41 -11.01 3.59 2.91
CA GLY A 41 -9.95 2.80 3.55
C GLY A 41 -10.52 1.47 4.04
N ARG A 42 -10.01 0.34 3.54
CA ARG A 42 -10.45 -0.99 3.99
C ARG A 42 -10.31 -1.09 5.50
N ALA A 43 -11.36 -1.56 6.18
CA ALA A 43 -11.27 -1.86 7.60
C ALA A 43 -10.18 -2.92 7.80
N GLY A 44 -9.08 -2.56 8.48
CA GLY A 44 -8.01 -3.50 8.79
C GLY A 44 -8.45 -4.55 9.82
N PRO A 45 -7.51 -5.35 10.39
CA PRO A 45 -7.78 -6.38 11.40
C PRO A 45 -8.27 -5.83 12.76
N PHE A 46 -8.79 -4.60 12.77
CA PHE A 46 -9.41 -3.90 13.89
C PHE A 46 -10.94 -3.77 13.74
N GLY A 47 -11.54 -4.23 12.62
CA GLY A 47 -13.00 -4.21 12.43
C GLY A 47 -13.74 -5.25 13.28
N SER A 48 -13.16 -6.45 13.42
CA SER A 48 -13.75 -7.60 14.14
C SER A 48 -13.90 -7.41 15.66
N PHE A 49 -13.28 -6.39 16.25
CA PHE A 49 -13.25 -6.22 17.71
C PHE A 49 -14.62 -6.08 18.37
N ARG A 50 -15.58 -5.40 17.73
CA ARG A 50 -16.94 -5.27 18.29
C ARG A 50 -17.67 -6.62 18.28
N LEU A 51 -17.58 -7.36 17.17
CA LEU A 51 -18.18 -8.68 17.04
C LEU A 51 -17.56 -9.67 18.05
N GLN A 52 -16.23 -9.71 18.18
CA GLN A 52 -15.57 -10.58 19.15
C GLN A 52 -15.91 -10.22 20.60
N GLN A 53 -16.09 -8.93 20.93
CA GLN A 53 -16.50 -8.51 22.27
C GLN A 53 -17.96 -8.92 22.58
N LEU A 54 -18.86 -8.82 21.60
CA LEU A 54 -20.26 -9.27 21.72
C LEU A 54 -20.33 -10.78 21.92
N VAL A 55 -19.68 -11.57 21.05
CA VAL A 55 -19.65 -13.04 21.13
C VAL A 55 -19.09 -13.54 22.48
N LEU A 56 -18.05 -12.89 23.02
CA LEU A 56 -17.54 -13.25 24.36
C LEU A 56 -18.54 -12.96 25.50
N LEU A 57 -19.36 -11.92 25.36
CA LEU A 57 -20.41 -11.57 26.32
C LEU A 57 -21.64 -12.48 26.18
N GLU A 58 -22.02 -12.81 24.95
CA GLU A 58 -23.09 -13.77 24.61
C GLU A 58 -22.77 -15.17 25.15
N ILE A 59 -21.53 -15.66 24.96
CA ILE A 59 -21.07 -16.94 25.53
C ILE A 59 -21.08 -16.90 27.07
N ALA A 60 -20.64 -15.79 27.68
CA ALA A 60 -20.69 -15.64 29.14
C ALA A 60 -22.12 -15.66 29.69
N ALA A 61 -23.08 -15.02 29.00
CA ALA A 61 -24.49 -15.06 29.37
C ALA A 61 -25.10 -16.46 29.16
N ALA A 62 -24.80 -17.12 28.03
CA ALA A 62 -25.27 -18.46 27.73
C ALA A 62 -24.76 -19.50 28.75
N LEU A 63 -23.50 -19.41 29.19
CA LEU A 63 -22.95 -20.28 30.25
C LEU A 63 -23.69 -20.12 31.58
N LEU A 64 -24.04 -18.90 31.97
CA LEU A 64 -24.80 -18.63 33.19
C LEU A 64 -26.25 -19.16 33.09
N LEU A 65 -26.90 -18.96 31.94
CA LEU A 65 -28.26 -19.48 31.69
C LEU A 65 -28.29 -21.02 31.71
N CYS A 66 -27.37 -21.69 31.02
CA CYS A 66 -27.28 -23.15 31.03
C CYS A 66 -26.98 -23.71 32.43
N ALA A 67 -26.07 -23.08 33.18
CA ALA A 67 -25.77 -23.51 34.56
C ALA A 67 -26.96 -23.33 35.51
N TRP A 68 -27.74 -22.25 35.34
CA TRP A 68 -28.96 -22.03 36.13
C TRP A 68 -30.03 -23.10 35.87
N VAL A 69 -30.20 -23.53 34.62
CA VAL A 69 -31.16 -24.58 34.23
C VAL A 69 -30.71 -25.98 34.67
N VAL A 70 -29.41 -26.31 34.58
CA VAL A 70 -28.92 -27.68 34.87
C VAL A 70 -28.74 -27.94 36.37
N GLY A 71 -28.39 -26.93 37.18
CA GLY A 71 -28.55 -27.01 38.64
C GLY A 71 -27.56 -26.19 39.48
N PRO A 72 -27.88 -25.90 40.76
CA PRO A 72 -27.18 -24.90 41.56
C PRO A 72 -25.67 -25.12 41.72
N LEU A 73 -25.21 -26.37 41.78
CA LEU A 73 -23.79 -26.70 41.94
C LEU A 73 -22.93 -26.25 40.74
N LEU A 74 -23.52 -26.10 39.54
CA LEU A 74 -22.81 -25.66 38.34
C LEU A 74 -22.72 -24.13 38.22
N LEU A 75 -23.49 -23.37 39.01
CA LEU A 75 -23.43 -21.90 38.99
C LEU A 75 -22.06 -21.39 39.44
N ALA A 76 -21.43 -21.99 40.45
CA ALA A 76 -20.12 -21.56 40.95
C ALA A 76 -19.01 -21.60 39.87
N PRO A 77 -18.74 -22.75 39.19
CA PRO A 77 -17.76 -22.77 38.10
C PRO A 77 -18.19 -21.94 36.88
N ALA A 78 -19.50 -21.86 36.58
CA ALA A 78 -19.99 -21.04 35.47
C ALA A 78 -19.79 -19.53 35.71
N VAL A 79 -19.97 -19.05 36.93
CA VAL A 79 -19.67 -17.65 37.32
C VAL A 79 -18.18 -17.34 37.19
N VAL A 80 -17.30 -18.25 37.61
CA VAL A 80 -15.85 -18.09 37.43
C VAL A 80 -15.46 -18.04 35.95
N ALA A 81 -16.04 -18.92 35.12
CA ALA A 81 -15.81 -18.94 33.67
C ALA A 81 -16.35 -17.67 32.98
N ALA A 82 -17.57 -17.24 33.31
CA ALA A 82 -18.19 -16.02 32.78
C ALA A 82 -17.40 -14.77 33.19
N ALA A 83 -16.96 -14.67 34.46
CA ALA A 83 -16.10 -13.59 34.93
C ALA A 83 -14.76 -13.56 34.18
N ALA A 84 -14.14 -14.71 33.90
CA ALA A 84 -12.92 -14.79 33.10
C ALA A 84 -13.14 -14.36 31.63
N LEU A 85 -14.27 -14.71 31.01
CA LEU A 85 -14.63 -14.28 29.66
C LEU A 85 -14.87 -12.77 29.58
N VAL A 86 -15.63 -12.20 30.53
CA VAL A 86 -15.84 -10.75 30.65
C VAL A 86 -14.52 -10.02 30.91
N LEU A 87 -13.64 -10.56 31.76
CA LEU A 87 -12.31 -10.03 31.99
C LEU A 87 -11.46 -10.04 30.70
N LEU A 88 -11.49 -11.11 29.91
CA LEU A 88 -10.81 -11.20 28.61
C LEU A 88 -11.38 -10.23 27.55
N ALA A 89 -12.68 -9.94 27.61
CA ALA A 89 -13.35 -8.98 26.74
C ALA A 89 -13.03 -7.52 27.12
N VAL A 90 -12.91 -7.21 28.41
CA VAL A 90 -12.72 -5.85 28.94
C VAL A 90 -11.23 -5.47 29.10
N VAL A 91 -10.35 -6.40 29.48
CA VAL A 91 -8.92 -6.10 29.73
C VAL A 91 -8.17 -5.80 28.43
N ARG A 92 -7.66 -4.56 28.35
CA ARG A 92 -6.98 -4.02 27.17
C ARG A 92 -5.48 -3.93 27.41
N ARG A 93 -4.68 -4.75 26.72
CA ARG A 93 -3.21 -4.65 26.75
C ARG A 93 -2.72 -3.86 25.54
N ARG A 94 -2.11 -2.69 25.79
CA ARG A 94 -1.52 -1.81 24.75
C ARG A 94 -2.47 -1.48 23.58
N ARG A 95 -3.74 -1.16 23.89
CA ARG A 95 -4.80 -0.79 22.93
C ARG A 95 -5.27 -1.89 21.94
N ARG A 96 -4.94 -3.18 22.18
CA ARG A 96 -5.66 -4.34 21.59
C ARG A 96 -6.34 -5.13 22.72
N SER A 97 -7.33 -5.98 22.40
CA SER A 97 -7.87 -6.98 23.33
C SER A 97 -6.82 -8.07 23.60
N LEU A 98 -6.93 -8.76 24.74
CA LEU A 98 -6.03 -9.87 25.06
C LEU A 98 -6.07 -11.01 24.02
N PRO A 99 -7.26 -11.48 23.55
CA PRO A 99 -7.33 -12.52 22.51
C PRO A 99 -6.59 -12.15 21.22
N ALA A 100 -6.86 -10.98 20.63
CA ALA A 100 -6.20 -10.59 19.38
C ALA A 100 -4.69 -10.35 19.56
N TRP A 101 -4.25 -9.85 20.72
CA TRP A 101 -2.82 -9.80 21.03
C TRP A 101 -2.20 -11.20 21.05
N LEU A 102 -2.84 -12.18 21.70
CA LEU A 102 -2.39 -13.57 21.72
C LEU A 102 -2.38 -14.18 20.31
N CYS A 103 -3.41 -13.95 19.49
CA CYS A 103 -3.44 -14.37 18.09
C CYS A 103 -2.21 -13.88 17.30
N THR A 104 -1.80 -12.61 17.45
CA THR A 104 -0.58 -12.11 16.78
C THR A 104 0.71 -12.75 17.31
N VAL A 105 0.77 -13.12 18.59
CA VAL A 105 1.92 -13.85 19.16
C VAL A 105 1.99 -15.28 18.63
N LEU A 106 0.85 -15.98 18.57
CA LEU A 106 0.76 -17.34 18.05
C LEU A 106 1.02 -17.38 16.53
N ALA A 107 0.47 -16.44 15.77
CA ALA A 107 0.70 -16.30 14.33
C ALA A 107 2.20 -16.04 14.01
N LEU A 108 2.87 -15.16 14.76
CA LEU A 108 4.31 -14.98 14.64
C LEU A 108 5.06 -16.27 14.95
N ARG A 109 4.80 -16.91 16.11
CA ARG A 109 5.45 -18.20 16.48
C ARG A 109 5.25 -19.28 15.40
N ALA A 110 4.06 -19.37 14.82
CA ALA A 110 3.75 -20.31 13.75
C ALA A 110 4.51 -20.01 12.45
N ARG A 111 4.71 -18.73 12.10
CA ARG A 111 5.57 -18.34 10.97
C ARG A 111 7.05 -18.61 11.25
N THR A 112 7.56 -18.27 12.44
CA THR A 112 8.94 -18.54 12.84
C THR A 112 9.25 -20.03 12.82
N ARG A 113 8.32 -20.88 13.30
CA ARG A 113 8.45 -22.35 13.22
C ARG A 113 8.44 -22.86 11.77
N ARG A 114 7.41 -22.52 10.99
CA ARG A 114 7.32 -22.94 9.56
C ARG A 114 8.58 -22.57 8.79
N ALA A 115 9.01 -21.32 8.90
CA ALA A 115 10.17 -20.81 8.18
C ALA A 115 11.54 -21.19 8.82
N ALA A 116 11.55 -22.05 9.84
CA ALA A 116 12.74 -22.78 10.28
C ALA A 116 12.77 -24.22 9.71
N SER A 117 11.61 -24.81 9.37
CA SER A 117 11.49 -26.12 8.72
C SER A 117 11.44 -26.07 7.20
N THR A 118 11.12 -24.93 6.59
CA THR A 118 11.03 -24.79 5.12
C THR A 118 12.41 -24.60 4.48
N ALA A 119 12.83 -25.58 3.70
CA ALA A 119 13.91 -25.42 2.72
C ALA A 119 13.44 -24.57 1.53
N LEU A 120 14.36 -23.81 0.92
CA LEU A 120 14.08 -23.10 -0.33
C LEU A 120 14.05 -24.08 -1.52
N PRO A 121 13.13 -23.91 -2.50
CA PRO A 121 13.13 -24.70 -3.72
C PRO A 121 14.46 -24.57 -4.49
N ALA A 122 14.95 -25.69 -5.03
CA ALA A 122 16.11 -25.69 -5.92
C ALA A 122 15.84 -24.79 -7.15
N GLY A 123 16.88 -24.11 -7.64
CA GLY A 123 16.78 -23.15 -8.74
C GLY A 123 16.24 -21.76 -8.36
N THR A 124 15.87 -21.50 -7.10
CA THR A 124 15.41 -20.17 -6.67
C THR A 124 16.52 -19.11 -6.82
N GLY A 125 16.36 -18.19 -7.78
CA GLY A 125 17.37 -17.16 -8.07
C GLY A 125 17.63 -16.19 -6.90
N PRO A 126 18.85 -15.65 -6.74
CA PRO A 126 19.23 -14.85 -5.58
C PRO A 126 18.55 -13.46 -5.51
N GLY A 127 17.88 -13.01 -6.58
CA GLY A 127 17.03 -11.82 -6.56
C GLY A 127 15.63 -12.08 -5.99
N ILE A 128 15.03 -13.23 -6.33
CA ILE A 128 13.68 -13.62 -5.90
C ILE A 128 13.67 -14.34 -4.53
N ALA A 129 14.78 -14.97 -4.12
CA ALA A 129 14.88 -15.74 -2.88
C ALA A 129 14.32 -15.04 -1.62
N PRO A 130 14.57 -13.73 -1.35
CA PRO A 130 13.99 -13.07 -0.18
C PRO A 130 12.45 -13.03 -0.16
N ALA A 131 11.78 -13.12 -1.31
CA ALA A 131 10.32 -13.25 -1.37
C ALA A 131 9.86 -14.69 -1.15
N VAL A 132 10.54 -15.69 -1.72
CA VAL A 132 10.21 -17.11 -1.52
C VAL A 132 10.47 -17.57 -0.08
N GLU A 133 11.47 -17.00 0.61
CA GLU A 133 11.65 -17.19 2.05
C GLU A 133 10.54 -16.57 2.93
N CYS A 134 9.77 -15.64 2.37
CA CYS A 134 8.62 -15.03 3.04
C CYS A 134 7.33 -15.78 2.73
N GLU A 135 7.14 -16.19 1.47
CA GLU A 135 5.99 -16.97 1.00
C GLU A 135 6.46 -18.12 0.09
N PRO A 136 6.69 -19.33 0.65
CA PRO A 136 7.29 -20.46 -0.06
C PRO A 136 6.47 -21.02 -1.24
N GLY A 137 5.20 -20.62 -1.38
CA GLY A 137 4.39 -20.92 -2.56
C GLY A 137 4.85 -20.18 -3.82
N LEU A 138 5.51 -19.02 -3.69
CA LEU A 138 5.81 -18.15 -4.83
C LEU A 138 6.72 -18.81 -5.88
N ARG A 139 6.25 -18.83 -7.13
CA ARG A 139 6.99 -19.21 -8.34
C ARG A 139 6.92 -18.07 -9.34
N THR A 140 7.99 -17.88 -10.11
CA THR A 140 7.97 -17.00 -11.29
C THR A 140 7.86 -17.83 -12.57
N CYS A 141 7.34 -17.20 -13.62
CA CYS A 141 7.37 -17.75 -14.97
C CYS A 141 7.38 -16.63 -16.01
N SER A 142 7.90 -16.92 -17.20
CA SER A 142 7.83 -16.06 -18.37
C SER A 142 6.72 -16.55 -19.31
N PHE A 143 5.89 -15.64 -19.81
CA PHE A 143 4.95 -15.89 -20.90
C PHE A 143 5.44 -15.14 -22.14
N SER A 144 5.64 -15.87 -23.25
CA SER A 144 5.94 -15.26 -24.56
C SER A 144 4.63 -15.00 -25.31
N ASP A 145 4.43 -13.75 -25.71
CA ASP A 145 3.34 -13.37 -26.61
C ASP A 145 3.61 -13.79 -28.07
N ARG A 146 2.63 -13.66 -28.95
CA ARG A 146 2.75 -13.95 -30.40
C ARG A 146 3.89 -13.17 -31.05
N ASP A 147 4.12 -11.95 -30.60
CA ASP A 147 5.16 -11.05 -31.10
C ASP A 147 6.53 -11.31 -30.47
N GLY A 148 6.73 -12.46 -29.81
CA GLY A 148 7.99 -12.87 -29.15
C GLY A 148 8.31 -12.13 -27.84
N ARG A 149 7.57 -11.06 -27.53
CA ARG A 149 7.68 -10.28 -26.29
C ARG A 149 7.43 -11.14 -25.06
N GLN A 150 8.37 -11.13 -24.12
CA GLN A 150 8.27 -11.86 -22.85
C GLN A 150 7.66 -11.00 -21.74
N VAL A 151 6.69 -11.56 -21.01
CA VAL A 151 6.07 -10.97 -19.81
C VAL A 151 6.39 -11.84 -18.59
N GLY A 152 7.08 -11.26 -17.61
CA GLY A 152 7.37 -11.91 -16.34
C GLY A 152 6.17 -11.89 -15.41
N MET A 153 5.84 -13.05 -14.84
CA MET A 153 4.74 -13.24 -13.90
C MET A 153 5.23 -13.92 -12.62
N ILE A 154 4.49 -13.71 -11.52
CA ILE A 154 4.72 -14.33 -10.22
C ILE A 154 3.40 -14.76 -9.58
N GLY A 155 3.34 -15.94 -8.98
CA GLY A 155 2.12 -16.48 -8.37
C GLY A 155 2.41 -17.64 -7.42
N ASP A 156 1.38 -18.11 -6.71
CA ASP A 156 1.45 -19.28 -5.82
C ASP A 156 0.77 -20.54 -6.38
N GLY A 157 0.23 -20.44 -7.60
CA GLY A 157 -0.60 -21.47 -8.25
C GLY A 157 -2.10 -21.19 -8.18
N THR A 158 -2.56 -20.35 -7.24
CA THR A 158 -3.96 -19.88 -7.15
C THR A 158 -4.17 -18.55 -7.87
N TYR A 159 -3.15 -17.67 -7.90
CA TYR A 159 -3.19 -16.41 -8.64
C TYR A 159 -1.93 -16.20 -9.50
N LEU A 160 -2.01 -15.24 -10.42
CA LEU A 160 -0.87 -14.69 -11.15
C LEU A 160 -0.82 -13.17 -11.02
N THR A 161 0.37 -12.63 -10.80
CA THR A 161 0.66 -11.20 -10.82
C THR A 161 1.67 -10.89 -11.92
N ALA A 162 1.42 -9.83 -12.70
CA ALA A 162 2.37 -9.24 -13.62
C ALA A 162 2.68 -7.80 -13.21
N VAL A 163 3.87 -7.30 -13.55
CA VAL A 163 4.38 -6.01 -13.06
C VAL A 163 4.82 -5.11 -14.20
N LEU A 164 4.36 -3.85 -14.17
CA LEU A 164 4.86 -2.76 -14.99
C LEU A 164 5.77 -1.87 -14.13
N ARG A 165 6.87 -1.37 -14.70
CA ARG A 165 7.65 -0.25 -14.16
C ARG A 165 7.19 1.02 -14.87
N ILE A 166 6.92 2.07 -14.09
CA ILE A 166 6.67 3.40 -14.63
C ILE A 166 7.98 4.16 -14.65
N ASP A 167 8.42 4.49 -15.85
CA ASP A 167 9.65 5.22 -16.10
C ASP A 167 9.41 6.73 -15.94
N SER A 168 10.35 7.43 -15.31
CA SER A 168 10.27 8.89 -15.11
C SER A 168 10.94 9.63 -16.26
N ASP A 169 10.27 10.64 -16.83
CA ASP A 169 10.78 11.50 -17.90
C ASP A 169 12.24 11.94 -17.63
N ALA A 170 13.16 11.54 -18.51
CA ALA A 170 14.61 11.54 -18.30
C ALA A 170 15.26 12.93 -18.52
N THR A 171 14.77 13.93 -17.80
CA THR A 171 15.30 15.30 -17.79
C THR A 171 16.53 15.41 -16.88
N ALA A 172 17.50 16.25 -17.28
CA ALA A 172 18.81 16.37 -16.60
C ALA A 172 18.70 16.81 -15.12
N LEU A 173 17.70 17.65 -14.82
CA LEU A 173 17.19 17.85 -13.47
C LEU A 173 15.89 17.08 -13.33
N ARG A 174 15.72 16.30 -12.25
CA ARG A 174 14.45 15.66 -11.97
C ARG A 174 13.37 16.72 -11.72
N PRO A 175 12.18 16.59 -12.31
CA PRO A 175 11.08 17.53 -12.07
C PRO A 175 10.64 17.47 -10.60
N ASP A 176 9.87 18.48 -10.17
CA ASP A 176 9.32 18.52 -8.82
C ASP A 176 8.64 17.19 -8.46
N ARG A 177 8.73 16.87 -7.18
CA ARG A 177 8.23 15.66 -6.57
C ARG A 177 6.75 15.41 -6.83
N SER A 178 5.94 16.45 -7.02
CA SER A 178 4.51 16.39 -7.32
C SER A 178 4.17 16.61 -8.81
N ALA A 179 5.12 17.06 -9.64
CA ALA A 179 4.89 17.64 -10.97
C ALA A 179 4.04 16.80 -11.94
N ARG A 180 4.16 15.48 -11.90
CA ARG A 180 3.38 14.57 -12.76
C ARG A 180 2.78 13.42 -11.95
N PRO A 181 1.52 13.54 -11.48
CA PRO A 181 0.91 12.55 -10.60
C PRO A 181 0.39 11.34 -11.38
N LEU A 182 0.71 10.12 -10.92
CA LEU A 182 0.21 8.89 -11.54
C LEU A 182 -1.34 8.86 -11.48
N PRO A 183 -2.04 8.71 -12.62
CA PRO A 183 -3.50 8.74 -12.67
C PRO A 183 -4.10 7.43 -12.12
N LEU A 184 -4.34 7.39 -10.81
CA LEU A 184 -4.89 6.22 -10.10
C LEU A 184 -6.20 5.70 -10.69
N MET A 185 -6.97 6.54 -11.40
CA MET A 185 -8.17 6.11 -12.12
C MET A 185 -7.87 5.12 -13.25
N LEU A 186 -6.77 5.27 -13.99
CA LEU A 186 -6.37 4.28 -15.01
C LEU A 186 -6.03 2.93 -14.38
N VAL A 187 -5.37 2.96 -13.21
CA VAL A 187 -5.01 1.76 -12.43
C VAL A 187 -6.26 1.07 -11.86
N LYS A 188 -7.25 1.85 -11.39
CA LYS A 188 -8.56 1.34 -10.95
C LYS A 188 -9.40 0.80 -12.10
N ASP A 189 -9.35 1.41 -13.28
CA ASP A 189 -10.08 0.91 -14.45
C ASP A 189 -9.49 -0.40 -14.98
N ALA A 190 -8.20 -0.67 -14.76
CA ALA A 190 -7.59 -1.95 -15.12
C ALA A 190 -8.11 -3.16 -14.31
N LEU A 191 -8.92 -2.94 -13.27
CA LEU A 191 -9.53 -4.01 -12.45
C LEU A 191 -10.65 -4.79 -13.16
N ASP A 192 -11.25 -4.24 -14.22
CA ASP A 192 -12.29 -4.90 -15.03
C ASP A 192 -12.15 -4.49 -16.50
N VAL A 193 -11.65 -5.41 -17.33
CA VAL A 193 -11.28 -5.17 -18.75
C VAL A 193 -11.67 -6.38 -19.58
N ASP A 194 -12.48 -6.23 -20.62
CA ASP A 194 -12.85 -7.30 -21.57
C ASP A 194 -13.36 -8.60 -20.89
N GLY A 195 -14.12 -8.43 -19.80
CA GLY A 195 -14.64 -9.52 -18.94
C GLY A 195 -13.62 -10.13 -17.97
N ILE A 196 -12.36 -9.71 -18.03
CA ILE A 196 -11.29 -10.13 -17.11
C ILE A 196 -11.40 -9.29 -15.84
N ARG A 197 -11.44 -9.96 -14.68
CA ARG A 197 -11.62 -9.33 -13.37
C ARG A 197 -10.40 -9.59 -12.50
N LEU A 198 -9.69 -8.52 -12.14
CA LEU A 198 -8.54 -8.63 -11.23
C LEU A 198 -9.00 -8.71 -9.77
N GLU A 199 -8.23 -9.42 -8.94
CA GLU A 199 -8.36 -9.40 -7.48
C GLU A 199 -7.98 -8.02 -6.95
N SER A 200 -6.86 -7.48 -7.45
CA SER A 200 -6.30 -6.21 -7.02
C SER A 200 -5.29 -5.62 -8.00
N ALA A 201 -5.09 -4.30 -7.89
CA ALA A 201 -4.02 -3.57 -8.56
C ALA A 201 -3.22 -2.80 -7.50
N GLN A 202 -1.91 -2.97 -7.47
CA GLN A 202 -1.04 -2.43 -6.42
C GLN A 202 -0.01 -1.47 -7.01
N VAL A 203 -0.07 -0.20 -6.61
CA VAL A 203 0.97 0.79 -6.91
C VAL A 203 2.01 0.76 -5.80
N VAL A 204 3.27 0.51 -6.14
CA VAL A 204 4.41 0.47 -5.19
C VAL A 204 5.43 1.52 -5.60
N GLN A 205 5.65 2.53 -4.74
CA GLN A 205 6.69 3.55 -4.93
C GLN A 205 7.83 3.32 -3.94
N HIS A 206 9.02 2.98 -4.44
CA HIS A 206 10.25 2.88 -3.66
C HIS A 206 11.09 4.15 -3.83
N THR A 207 11.49 4.76 -2.72
CA THR A 207 12.38 5.93 -2.70
C THR A 207 13.65 5.68 -1.90
N GLN A 208 14.74 6.32 -2.35
CA GLN A 208 15.96 6.49 -1.56
C GLN A 208 16.25 7.99 -1.51
N PRO A 209 16.30 8.63 -0.32
CA PRO A 209 16.42 10.07 -0.20
C PRO A 209 17.79 10.59 -0.66
N ALA A 210 17.80 11.85 -1.12
CA ALA A 210 18.99 12.65 -1.32
C ALA A 210 19.07 13.75 -0.24
N PRO A 211 20.28 14.22 0.14
CA PRO A 211 21.53 13.47 0.09
C PRO A 211 21.40 12.12 0.84
N ALA A 212 22.23 11.12 0.49
CA ALA A 212 22.07 9.78 1.04
C ALA A 212 22.42 9.74 2.54
N PRO A 213 21.52 9.34 3.48
CA PRO A 213 21.62 9.56 4.95
C PRO A 213 22.79 8.90 5.72
N HIS A 214 23.77 8.36 5.02
CA HIS A 214 25.01 7.77 5.53
C HIS A 214 26.27 8.58 5.16
N LEU A 215 26.12 9.60 4.31
CA LEU A 215 27.20 10.54 4.02
C LEU A 215 27.39 11.45 5.23
N PRO A 216 28.64 11.73 5.66
CA PRO A 216 28.89 12.76 6.68
C PRO A 216 28.34 14.12 6.23
N GLU A 217 27.75 14.88 7.15
CA GLU A 217 27.18 16.21 6.88
C GLU A 217 28.23 17.19 6.33
N GLN A 218 29.49 17.01 6.75
CA GLN A 218 30.65 17.76 6.27
C GLN A 218 31.04 17.46 4.81
N SER A 219 30.55 16.36 4.21
CA SER A 219 30.96 15.91 2.89
C SER A 219 30.53 16.88 1.79
N VAL A 220 31.38 17.04 0.77
CA VAL A 220 31.13 17.93 -0.39
C VAL A 220 29.79 17.58 -1.07
N ALA A 221 29.47 16.28 -1.18
CA ALA A 221 28.20 15.82 -1.73
C ALA A 221 26.99 16.22 -0.85
N ALA A 222 27.07 16.07 0.47
CA ALA A 222 25.98 16.49 1.36
C ALA A 222 25.78 18.01 1.30
N ARG A 223 26.87 18.79 1.39
CA ARG A 223 26.83 20.25 1.38
C ARG A 223 26.34 20.84 0.05
N ASN A 224 26.81 20.33 -1.08
CA ASN A 224 26.47 20.88 -2.40
C ASN A 224 25.05 20.49 -2.85
N TYR A 225 24.56 19.30 -2.50
CA TYR A 225 23.21 18.86 -2.91
C TYR A 225 22.10 19.21 -1.90
N ALA A 226 22.41 19.58 -0.65
CA ALA A 226 21.39 19.98 0.33
C ALA A 226 20.53 21.20 -0.09
N PRO A 227 21.08 22.28 -0.71
CA PRO A 227 20.25 23.39 -1.21
C PRO A 227 19.28 22.96 -2.31
N LEU A 228 19.74 22.16 -3.28
CA LEU A 228 18.90 21.60 -4.34
C LEU A 228 17.84 20.64 -3.77
N GLN A 229 18.17 19.90 -2.71
CA GLN A 229 17.22 19.06 -1.99
C GLN A 229 16.13 19.88 -1.30
N ALA A 230 16.49 20.99 -0.66
CA ALA A 230 15.55 21.89 0.01
C ALA A 230 14.58 22.55 -0.97
N GLN A 231 15.04 22.85 -2.19
CA GLN A 231 14.22 23.44 -3.26
C GLN A 231 13.30 22.42 -3.94
N THR A 232 13.81 21.23 -4.29
CA THR A 232 13.07 20.26 -5.13
C THR A 232 12.36 19.15 -4.36
N GLY A 233 12.80 18.86 -3.12
CA GLY A 233 12.36 17.70 -2.33
C GLY A 233 12.61 16.33 -2.97
N SER A 234 13.25 16.27 -4.15
CA SER A 234 13.27 15.09 -5.00
C SER A 234 14.25 14.02 -4.49
N PRO A 235 13.87 12.73 -4.44
CA PRO A 235 14.75 11.69 -3.91
C PRO A 235 15.80 11.23 -4.94
N ALA A 236 16.98 10.78 -4.46
CA ALA A 236 18.05 10.19 -5.27
C ALA A 236 17.55 9.03 -6.15
N VAL A 237 16.66 8.21 -5.61
CA VAL A 237 15.94 7.17 -6.36
C VAL A 237 14.44 7.34 -6.12
N ARG A 238 13.65 7.29 -7.19
CA ARG A 238 12.20 7.05 -7.18
C ARG A 238 11.91 6.04 -8.27
N ILE A 239 11.44 4.85 -7.88
CA ILE A 239 10.96 3.81 -8.81
C ILE A 239 9.51 3.55 -8.45
N THR A 240 8.65 3.52 -9.46
CA THR A 240 7.22 3.21 -9.32
C THR A 240 6.93 1.93 -10.09
N TRP A 241 6.31 0.95 -9.43
CA TRP A 241 5.78 -0.25 -10.05
C TRP A 241 4.27 -0.29 -9.93
N ILE A 242 3.61 -0.92 -10.90
CA ILE A 242 2.20 -1.30 -10.82
C ILE A 242 2.12 -2.81 -11.01
N ALA A 243 1.66 -3.52 -9.98
CA ALA A 243 1.47 -4.96 -9.99
C ALA A 243 -0.03 -5.27 -10.13
N LEU A 244 -0.41 -5.97 -11.19
CA LEU A 244 -1.79 -6.39 -11.47
C LEU A 244 -1.96 -7.85 -11.09
N LYS A 245 -2.93 -8.17 -10.21
CA LYS A 245 -3.18 -9.51 -9.68
C LYS A 245 -4.46 -10.11 -10.25
N LEU A 246 -4.31 -11.19 -11.01
CA LEU A 246 -5.41 -12.01 -11.51
C LEU A 246 -5.58 -13.25 -10.64
N ASP A 247 -6.78 -13.43 -10.08
CA ASP A 247 -7.27 -14.72 -9.64
C ASP A 247 -8.17 -15.29 -10.77
N PRO A 248 -7.85 -16.47 -11.35
CA PRO A 248 -8.64 -17.07 -12.43
C PRO A 248 -10.10 -17.38 -12.05
N GLU A 249 -10.40 -17.61 -10.77
CA GLU A 249 -11.75 -17.93 -10.28
C GLU A 249 -12.68 -16.70 -10.31
N LEU A 250 -12.14 -15.48 -10.39
CA LEU A 250 -12.93 -14.25 -10.51
C LEU A 250 -13.46 -13.98 -11.93
N CYS A 251 -12.89 -14.62 -12.95
CA CYS A 251 -13.36 -14.52 -14.35
C CYS A 251 -13.15 -15.82 -15.16
N PRO A 252 -13.77 -16.94 -14.74
CA PRO A 252 -13.52 -18.27 -15.32
C PRO A 252 -13.95 -18.35 -16.80
N GLU A 253 -14.95 -17.57 -17.21
CA GLU A 253 -15.39 -17.47 -18.61
C GLU A 253 -14.33 -16.79 -19.49
N ALA A 254 -13.74 -15.70 -19.02
CA ALA A 254 -12.69 -14.97 -19.71
C ALA A 254 -11.40 -15.81 -19.86
N VAL A 255 -11.10 -16.63 -18.86
CA VAL A 255 -10.01 -17.63 -18.87
C VAL A 255 -10.31 -18.76 -19.87
N ARG A 256 -11.51 -19.34 -19.82
CA ARG A 256 -11.96 -20.41 -20.72
C ARG A 256 -11.92 -19.97 -22.19
N ALA A 257 -12.46 -18.78 -22.50
CA ALA A 257 -12.46 -18.20 -23.84
C ALA A 257 -11.05 -17.94 -24.42
N ARG A 258 -10.00 -17.91 -23.59
CA ARG A 258 -8.60 -17.72 -24.01
C ARG A 258 -7.79 -19.03 -24.03
N GLY A 259 -8.45 -20.17 -23.81
CA GLY A 259 -7.87 -21.52 -23.87
C GLY A 259 -7.93 -22.30 -22.54
N GLY A 260 -8.46 -21.71 -21.47
CA GLY A 260 -8.57 -22.36 -20.16
C GLY A 260 -7.25 -22.52 -19.42
N GLY A 261 -7.33 -23.01 -18.18
CA GLY A 261 -6.19 -23.31 -17.32
C GLY A 261 -5.20 -22.14 -17.15
N LEU A 262 -3.93 -22.50 -16.93
CA LEU A 262 -2.84 -21.54 -16.76
C LEU A 262 -2.68 -20.62 -17.98
N THR A 263 -2.68 -21.18 -19.19
CA THR A 263 -2.48 -20.42 -20.44
C THR A 263 -3.59 -19.39 -20.68
N GLY A 264 -4.84 -19.72 -20.34
CA GLY A 264 -5.97 -18.79 -20.37
C GLY A 264 -5.81 -17.65 -19.36
N ALA A 265 -5.34 -17.95 -18.15
CA ALA A 265 -5.06 -16.96 -17.12
C ALA A 265 -3.88 -16.03 -17.50
N GLN A 266 -2.78 -16.58 -18.03
CA GLN A 266 -1.64 -15.80 -18.53
C GLN A 266 -2.08 -14.82 -19.63
N LYS A 267 -2.87 -15.27 -20.61
CA LYS A 267 -3.43 -14.40 -21.67
C LYS A 267 -4.39 -13.34 -21.13
N CYS A 268 -5.20 -13.65 -20.12
CA CYS A 268 -6.03 -12.65 -19.43
C CYS A 268 -5.15 -11.56 -18.81
N LEU A 269 -4.12 -11.97 -18.06
CA LEU A 269 -3.24 -11.05 -17.36
C LEU A 269 -2.45 -10.16 -18.33
N VAL A 270 -1.86 -10.72 -19.40
CA VAL A 270 -1.22 -9.93 -20.48
C VAL A 270 -2.19 -8.92 -21.07
N ARG A 271 -3.42 -9.31 -21.40
CA ARG A 271 -4.43 -8.39 -21.96
C ARG A 271 -4.73 -7.20 -21.03
N THR A 272 -4.81 -7.41 -19.71
CA THR A 272 -5.00 -6.30 -18.75
C THR A 272 -3.76 -5.42 -18.59
N VAL A 273 -2.56 -6.02 -18.62
CA VAL A 273 -1.28 -5.31 -18.56
C VAL A 273 -1.10 -4.40 -19.77
N ASP A 274 -1.42 -4.88 -20.96
CA ASP A 274 -1.25 -4.13 -22.20
C ASP A 274 -2.29 -3.01 -22.35
N GLN A 275 -3.54 -3.28 -21.96
CA GLN A 275 -4.58 -2.24 -21.92
C GLN A 275 -4.21 -1.12 -20.93
N LEU A 276 -3.61 -1.45 -19.79
CA LEU A 276 -3.10 -0.45 -18.85
C LEU A 276 -1.87 0.28 -19.40
N SER A 277 -0.90 -0.44 -19.99
CA SER A 277 0.31 0.14 -20.58
C SER A 277 -0.03 1.16 -21.67
N SER A 278 -0.88 0.79 -22.63
CA SER A 278 -1.34 1.68 -23.70
C SER A 278 -2.11 2.90 -23.18
N ARG A 279 -2.91 2.76 -22.11
CA ARG A 279 -3.59 3.91 -21.49
C ARG A 279 -2.63 4.82 -20.70
N LEU A 280 -1.56 4.27 -20.12
CA LEU A 280 -0.51 5.06 -19.46
C LEU A 280 0.36 5.81 -20.48
N MET A 281 0.74 5.16 -21.58
CA MET A 281 1.44 5.80 -22.70
C MET A 281 0.58 6.87 -23.38
N GLY A 282 -0.73 6.65 -23.51
CA GLY A 282 -1.69 7.67 -23.97
C GLY A 282 -1.86 8.85 -23.00
N ALA A 283 -1.59 8.66 -21.70
CA ALA A 283 -1.44 9.74 -20.72
C ALA A 283 0.01 10.31 -20.66
N GLY A 284 0.89 9.84 -21.56
CA GLY A 284 2.27 10.26 -21.75
C GLY A 284 3.26 9.75 -20.70
N PHE A 285 2.96 8.67 -19.97
CA PHE A 285 3.90 8.02 -19.05
C PHE A 285 4.63 6.86 -19.76
N GLY A 286 5.94 6.74 -19.55
CA GLY A 286 6.67 5.52 -19.92
C GLY A 286 6.23 4.33 -19.06
N ALA A 287 5.82 3.23 -19.68
CA ALA A 287 5.31 2.04 -19.00
C ALA A 287 5.98 0.76 -19.54
N THR A 288 7.07 0.34 -18.90
CA THR A 288 7.79 -0.89 -19.25
C THR A 288 7.18 -2.10 -18.56
N VAL A 289 6.60 -3.04 -19.32
CA VAL A 289 6.20 -4.36 -18.80
C VAL A 289 7.45 -5.17 -18.49
N LEU A 290 7.57 -5.71 -17.28
CA LEU A 290 8.80 -6.38 -16.85
C LEU A 290 8.91 -7.82 -17.38
N THR A 291 10.09 -8.17 -17.90
CA THR A 291 10.49 -9.57 -18.11
C THR A 291 10.72 -10.29 -16.77
N GLU A 292 10.78 -11.63 -16.75
CA GLU A 292 11.00 -12.40 -15.51
C GLU A 292 12.30 -11.99 -14.78
N ARG A 293 13.39 -11.76 -15.52
CA ARG A 293 14.67 -11.28 -14.99
C ARG A 293 14.54 -9.89 -14.33
N GLU A 294 13.75 -9.01 -14.92
CA GLU A 294 13.48 -7.68 -14.36
C GLU A 294 12.52 -7.72 -13.17
N LEU A 295 11.56 -8.66 -13.15
CA LEU A 295 10.68 -8.91 -12.02
C LEU A 295 11.47 -9.39 -10.80
N HIS A 296 12.41 -10.33 -10.98
CA HIS A 296 13.38 -10.71 -9.94
C HIS A 296 14.18 -9.49 -9.45
N SER A 297 14.60 -8.60 -10.35
CA SER A 297 15.37 -7.40 -10.02
C SER A 297 14.54 -6.35 -9.27
N ALA A 298 13.27 -6.16 -9.65
CA ALA A 298 12.32 -5.27 -9.00
C ALA A 298 11.97 -5.74 -7.58
N ILE A 299 11.74 -7.05 -7.41
CA ILE A 299 11.50 -7.66 -6.09
C ILE A 299 12.74 -7.53 -5.20
N ALA A 300 13.94 -7.82 -5.72
CA ALA A 300 15.20 -7.62 -4.99
C ALA A 300 15.40 -6.16 -4.55
N THR A 301 15.09 -5.20 -5.43
CA THR A 301 15.20 -3.76 -5.16
C THR A 301 14.20 -3.32 -4.10
N SER A 302 12.92 -3.70 -4.24
CA SER A 302 11.87 -3.39 -3.26
C SER A 302 12.15 -4.03 -1.90
N ALA A 303 12.55 -5.30 -1.87
CA ALA A 303 13.02 -6.00 -0.67
C ALA A 303 14.26 -5.34 -0.03
N CYS A 304 14.93 -4.43 -0.75
CA CYS A 304 16.23 -3.88 -0.41
C CYS A 304 17.27 -4.99 -0.15
N ALA A 305 17.29 -6.04 -0.96
CA ALA A 305 18.27 -7.12 -0.84
C ALA A 305 19.71 -6.59 -0.94
N GLY A 306 20.62 -7.12 -0.12
CA GLY A 306 22.03 -6.76 -0.14
C GLY A 306 22.73 -7.34 -1.37
N PRO A 307 23.34 -6.52 -2.26
CA PRO A 307 23.91 -7.03 -3.52
C PRO A 307 25.06 -8.02 -3.26
N SER A 308 25.95 -7.71 -2.31
CA SER A 308 27.05 -8.59 -1.90
C SER A 308 26.58 -9.91 -1.27
N ALA A 309 25.38 -9.93 -0.68
CA ALA A 309 24.78 -11.14 -0.13
C ALA A 309 24.10 -11.98 -1.22
N GLY A 310 23.42 -11.35 -2.19
CA GLY A 310 22.91 -12.03 -3.38
C GLY A 310 24.03 -12.66 -4.23
N ALA A 311 25.14 -11.94 -4.42
CA ALA A 311 26.32 -12.44 -5.11
C ALA A 311 27.03 -13.59 -4.37
N ARG A 312 26.99 -13.61 -3.03
CA ARG A 312 27.46 -14.75 -2.22
C ARG A 312 26.51 -15.95 -2.34
N ALA A 313 25.21 -15.74 -2.22
CA ALA A 313 24.20 -16.80 -2.36
C ALA A 313 24.28 -17.49 -3.74
N GLY A 314 24.40 -16.71 -4.82
CA GLY A 314 24.55 -17.23 -6.18
C GLY A 314 25.84 -18.03 -6.44
N ARG A 315 26.87 -17.89 -5.61
CA ARG A 315 28.10 -18.70 -5.69
C ARG A 315 28.11 -19.91 -4.75
N SER A 316 27.33 -19.88 -3.68
CA SER A 316 27.46 -20.86 -2.59
C SER A 316 26.82 -22.22 -2.87
N GLY A 317 25.91 -22.32 -3.86
CA GLY A 317 25.11 -23.51 -4.15
C GLY A 317 24.04 -23.83 -3.09
N ALA A 318 24.43 -23.85 -1.81
CA ALA A 318 23.57 -24.04 -0.66
C ALA A 318 22.71 -22.78 -0.36
N PRO A 319 21.38 -22.90 -0.24
CA PRO A 319 20.50 -21.77 0.06
C PRO A 319 20.53 -21.41 1.55
N VAL A 320 21.51 -20.60 1.97
CA VAL A 320 21.54 -19.98 3.30
C VAL A 320 20.43 -18.94 3.41
N ARG A 321 19.59 -19.04 4.44
CA ARG A 321 18.44 -18.16 4.65
C ARG A 321 18.86 -16.70 4.93
N ARG A 322 18.29 -15.75 4.17
CA ARG A 322 18.65 -14.32 4.19
C ARG A 322 17.67 -13.44 4.97
N THR A 323 16.48 -13.94 5.25
CA THR A 323 15.38 -13.21 5.89
C THR A 323 15.11 -13.65 7.33
N LEU A 324 14.67 -12.73 8.18
CA LEU A 324 14.28 -13.02 9.56
C LEU A 324 13.17 -12.06 10.05
N GLU A 325 12.05 -12.61 10.51
CA GLU A 325 11.00 -11.82 11.19
C GLU A 325 11.21 -11.79 12.71
N THR A 326 11.15 -10.60 13.31
CA THR A 326 11.08 -10.37 14.76
C THR A 326 9.72 -9.78 15.15
N SER A 327 9.48 -9.58 16.45
CA SER A 327 8.23 -8.96 16.93
C SER A 327 8.02 -7.48 16.54
N ARG A 328 9.02 -6.79 15.95
CA ARG A 328 8.96 -5.36 15.59
C ARG A 328 9.62 -5.01 14.25
N THR A 329 10.50 -5.86 13.75
CA THR A 329 11.27 -5.66 12.52
C THR A 329 11.27 -6.93 11.68
N TRP A 330 11.50 -6.77 10.37
CA TRP A 330 11.94 -7.84 9.50
C TRP A 330 13.34 -7.48 8.98
N ARG A 331 14.22 -8.45 8.80
CA ARG A 331 15.58 -8.25 8.27
C ARG A 331 15.71 -8.97 6.94
N CYS A 332 16.37 -8.33 5.98
CA CYS A 332 16.96 -8.97 4.81
C CYS A 332 18.45 -8.66 4.81
N ASP A 333 19.30 -9.69 4.82
CA ASP A 333 20.75 -9.53 4.85
C ASP A 333 21.23 -8.64 6.02
N ASP A 334 21.87 -7.51 5.72
CA ASP A 334 22.35 -6.48 6.63
C ASP A 334 21.28 -5.45 7.03
N ARG A 335 20.14 -5.41 6.32
CA ARG A 335 19.18 -4.29 6.40
C ARG A 335 17.98 -4.61 7.28
N GLN A 336 17.64 -3.69 8.16
CA GLN A 336 16.48 -3.77 9.03
C GLN A 336 15.31 -2.98 8.45
N HIS A 337 14.12 -3.58 8.52
CA HIS A 337 12.88 -3.00 8.02
C HIS A 337 11.85 -2.91 9.13
N THR A 338 10.99 -1.90 9.07
CA THR A 338 9.75 -1.88 9.88
C THR A 338 8.57 -1.32 9.08
N THR A 339 7.41 -1.92 9.27
CA THR A 339 6.23 -1.77 8.41
C THR A 339 5.01 -1.22 9.15
N TYR A 340 4.20 -0.44 8.42
CA TYR A 340 3.01 0.25 8.90
C TYR A 340 1.82 0.02 7.98
N TRP A 341 0.63 -0.07 8.58
CA TRP A 341 -0.67 0.04 7.92
C TRP A 341 -1.19 1.48 8.02
N VAL A 342 -1.75 2.04 6.95
CA VAL A 342 -2.44 3.35 6.95
C VAL A 342 -3.87 3.17 7.45
N ARG A 343 -4.08 3.39 8.76
CA ARG A 343 -5.37 3.16 9.45
C ARG A 343 -6.40 4.25 9.17
N ARG A 344 -5.94 5.49 8.93
CA ARG A 344 -6.78 6.63 8.57
C ARG A 344 -6.05 7.47 7.55
N TRP A 345 -6.63 7.55 6.35
CA TRP A 345 -6.26 8.48 5.30
C TRP A 345 -6.65 9.92 5.68
N PRO A 346 -5.97 10.95 5.14
CA PRO A 346 -6.47 12.32 5.21
C PRO A 346 -7.71 12.46 4.30
N ARG A 347 -8.39 13.61 4.38
CA ARG A 347 -9.40 13.96 3.37
C ARG A 347 -8.69 14.31 2.06
N PHE A 348 -9.10 13.69 0.97
CA PHE A 348 -8.71 14.02 -0.41
C PHE A 348 -9.85 14.82 -1.07
N GLY A 349 -9.53 15.74 -1.99
CA GLY A 349 -10.50 16.62 -2.66
C GLY A 349 -10.38 18.07 -2.22
N ALA A 350 -11.45 18.85 -2.37
CA ALA A 350 -11.46 20.28 -2.04
C ALA A 350 -11.06 20.53 -0.56
N GLY A 351 -10.01 21.32 -0.35
CA GLY A 351 -9.42 21.58 0.98
C GLY A 351 -8.57 20.44 1.56
N GLY A 352 -8.23 19.42 0.77
CA GLY A 352 -7.39 18.28 1.16
C GLY A 352 -6.12 18.17 0.31
N ALA A 353 -5.02 17.72 0.92
CA ALA A 353 -3.76 17.51 0.20
C ALA A 353 -3.90 16.37 -0.84
N PRO A 354 -3.41 16.54 -2.09
CA PRO A 354 -3.49 15.49 -3.11
C PRO A 354 -2.65 14.26 -2.71
N MET A 355 -3.16 13.07 -3.04
CA MET A 355 -2.51 11.78 -2.72
C MET A 355 -1.02 11.71 -3.13
N PRO A 356 -0.57 12.20 -4.31
CA PRO A 356 0.84 12.34 -4.64
C PRO A 356 1.68 13.12 -3.62
N GLN A 357 1.15 14.21 -3.05
CA GLN A 357 1.84 15.00 -2.01
C GLN A 357 1.88 14.25 -0.67
N LEU A 358 0.85 13.46 -0.36
CA LEU A 358 0.88 12.55 0.80
C LEU A 358 1.96 11.48 0.65
N VAL A 359 1.99 10.78 -0.50
CA VAL A 359 3.00 9.76 -0.81
C VAL A 359 4.39 10.37 -0.80
N ALA A 360 4.56 11.59 -1.34
CA ALA A 360 5.78 12.35 -1.21
C ALA A 360 6.17 12.57 0.26
N LEU A 361 5.37 13.27 1.06
CA LEU A 361 5.72 13.62 2.44
C LEU A 361 6.07 12.38 3.29
N LEU A 362 5.34 11.27 3.12
CA LEU A 362 5.60 10.00 3.80
C LEU A 362 6.84 9.23 3.29
N THR A 363 7.36 9.53 2.10
CA THR A 363 8.55 8.90 1.49
C THR A 363 9.82 9.78 1.53
N SER A 364 9.78 10.91 2.25
CA SER A 364 10.93 11.84 2.46
C SER A 364 11.79 11.49 3.67
N VAL A 365 11.45 10.41 4.37
CA VAL A 365 12.08 10.02 5.64
C VAL A 365 13.57 9.72 5.42
N PRO A 366 14.49 10.26 6.24
CA PRO A 366 15.93 10.00 6.14
C PRO A 366 16.23 8.57 6.62
N ALA A 367 16.22 7.64 5.66
CA ALA A 367 16.50 6.22 5.83
C ALA A 367 17.13 5.68 4.53
N LEU A 368 17.77 4.50 4.56
CA LEU A 368 18.30 3.81 3.39
C LEU A 368 17.25 3.71 2.26
N ALA A 369 16.01 3.37 2.59
CA ALA A 369 14.89 3.46 1.66
C ALA A 369 13.55 3.64 2.39
N THR A 370 12.56 4.22 1.72
CA THR A 370 11.14 4.13 2.10
C THR A 370 10.34 3.56 0.93
N THR A 371 9.52 2.55 1.18
CA THR A 371 8.61 1.98 0.18
C THR A 371 7.17 2.23 0.61
N PHE A 372 6.42 2.97 -0.20
CA PHE A 372 4.98 3.16 -0.05
C PHE A 372 4.24 2.22 -0.99
N SER A 373 3.13 1.62 -0.54
CA SER A 373 2.27 0.76 -1.34
C SER A 373 0.80 1.11 -1.15
N LEU A 374 0.07 1.17 -2.26
CA LEU A 374 -1.37 1.35 -2.33
C LEU A 374 -1.96 0.18 -3.13
N THR A 375 -2.68 -0.71 -2.44
CA THR A 375 -3.48 -1.75 -3.09
C THR A 375 -4.91 -1.24 -3.27
N LEU A 376 -5.37 -1.21 -4.53
CA LEU A 376 -6.75 -0.98 -4.91
C LEU A 376 -7.40 -2.36 -5.10
N GLY A 377 -8.48 -2.63 -4.37
CA GLY A 377 -9.33 -3.80 -4.59
C GLY A 377 -10.61 -3.46 -5.34
N ARG A 378 -11.34 -4.50 -5.76
CA ARG A 378 -12.73 -4.36 -6.24
C ARG A 378 -13.67 -4.02 -5.08
N GLY A 379 -14.61 -3.09 -5.30
CA GLY A 379 -15.65 -2.71 -4.34
C GLY A 379 -16.97 -2.40 -5.04
N ASP A 380 -18.05 -2.29 -4.26
CA ASP A 380 -19.39 -2.13 -4.82
C ASP A 380 -19.66 -0.72 -5.37
N ARG A 381 -20.11 -0.72 -6.63
CA ARG A 381 -20.69 0.36 -7.48
C ARG A 381 -20.05 1.75 -7.51
N GLN A 382 -19.57 2.35 -6.41
CA GLN A 382 -18.86 3.63 -6.38
C GLN A 382 -17.71 3.78 -5.35
N GLU A 383 -17.52 2.83 -4.44
CA GLU A 383 -16.39 2.90 -3.48
C GLU A 383 -15.19 2.04 -3.93
N ILE A 384 -14.00 2.62 -3.86
CA ILE A 384 -12.74 1.91 -4.15
C ILE A 384 -12.09 1.54 -2.81
N PRO A 385 -12.10 0.26 -2.40
CA PRO A 385 -11.46 -0.17 -1.17
C PRO A 385 -9.94 -0.11 -1.34
N ILE A 386 -9.31 0.83 -0.62
CA ILE A 386 -7.86 1.01 -0.62
C ILE A 386 -7.21 0.53 0.67
N ALA A 387 -6.13 -0.23 0.52
CA ALA A 387 -5.21 -0.60 1.59
C ALA A 387 -3.86 0.11 1.37
N GLY A 388 -3.34 0.76 2.41
CA GLY A 388 -2.09 1.53 2.35
C GLY A 388 -1.05 0.94 3.28
N HIS A 389 0.15 0.69 2.76
CA HIS A 389 1.27 0.16 3.53
C HIS A 389 2.54 1.00 3.33
N ILE A 390 3.36 1.09 4.38
CA ILE A 390 4.63 1.83 4.34
C ILE A 390 5.70 0.98 5.01
N ARG A 391 6.83 0.78 4.33
CA ARG A 391 8.02 0.11 4.85
C ARG A 391 9.17 1.11 4.89
N ILE A 392 9.75 1.31 6.06
CA ILE A 392 11.05 1.98 6.23
C ILE A 392 12.13 0.91 6.23
N THR A 393 13.24 1.15 5.55
CA THR A 393 14.46 0.33 5.60
C THR A 393 15.64 1.17 6.10
N GLY A 394 16.44 0.65 7.03
CA GLY A 394 17.70 1.25 7.49
C GLY A 394 18.84 0.22 7.60
N ARG A 395 20.08 0.69 7.62
CA ARG A 395 21.30 -0.13 7.79
C ARG A 395 21.49 -0.60 9.23
N SER A 396 20.95 0.15 10.19
CA SER A 396 21.05 -0.13 11.63
C SER A 396 19.72 0.09 12.34
N GLU A 397 19.58 -0.47 13.55
CA GLU A 397 18.41 -0.18 14.39
C GLU A 397 18.33 1.32 14.75
N GLU A 398 19.48 1.99 14.91
CA GLU A 398 19.55 3.43 15.20
C GLU A 398 18.97 4.26 14.05
N GLU A 399 19.40 4.00 12.82
CA GLU A 399 18.85 4.63 11.61
C GLU A 399 17.35 4.37 11.49
N LEU A 400 16.92 3.10 11.59
CA LEU A 400 15.51 2.70 11.50
C LEU A 400 14.64 3.34 12.60
N ARG A 401 15.19 3.54 13.81
CA ARG A 401 14.51 4.14 14.95
C ARG A 401 14.47 5.68 14.86
N ARG A 402 15.46 6.33 14.24
CA ARG A 402 15.40 7.75 13.85
C ARG A 402 14.35 7.96 12.77
N ALA A 403 14.45 7.23 11.67
CA ALA A 403 13.52 7.24 10.55
C ALA A 403 12.06 6.99 10.97
N ARG A 404 11.81 6.03 11.88
CA ARG A 404 10.48 5.82 12.47
C ARG A 404 9.94 7.08 13.13
N ARG A 405 10.73 7.74 13.99
CA ARG A 405 10.29 8.95 14.72
C ARG A 405 9.97 10.10 13.77
N GLU A 406 10.67 10.19 12.64
CA GLU A 406 10.35 11.12 11.55
C GLU A 406 9.00 10.75 10.92
N LEU A 407 8.83 9.53 10.38
CA LEU A 407 7.57 9.10 9.76
C LEU A 407 6.36 9.29 10.69
N GLU A 408 6.51 8.91 11.97
CA GLU A 408 5.48 9.07 13.00
C GLU A 408 5.20 10.54 13.36
N ARG A 409 6.14 11.48 13.11
CA ARG A 409 5.90 12.94 13.18
C ARG A 409 5.24 13.46 11.90
N THR A 410 5.82 13.18 10.72
CA THR A 410 5.31 13.65 9.43
C THR A 410 3.86 13.21 9.21
N ALA A 411 3.55 11.93 9.46
CA ALA A 411 2.19 11.39 9.30
C ALA A 411 1.15 12.11 10.18
N ARG A 412 1.51 12.47 11.43
CA ARG A 412 0.65 13.27 12.30
C ARG A 412 0.40 14.68 11.75
N GLY A 413 1.44 15.33 11.21
CA GLY A 413 1.31 16.63 10.53
C GLY A 413 0.31 16.58 9.36
N VAL A 414 0.41 15.57 8.50
CA VAL A 414 -0.54 15.34 7.38
C VAL A 414 -1.81 14.59 7.80
N LYS A 415 -2.21 14.68 9.09
CA LYS A 415 -3.46 14.13 9.67
C LYS A 415 -3.72 12.64 9.38
N THR A 416 -2.67 11.88 9.07
CA THR A 416 -2.70 10.47 8.65
C THR A 416 -2.36 9.55 9.83
N SER A 417 -3.20 8.56 10.12
CA SER A 417 -2.92 7.61 11.20
C SER A 417 -2.22 6.37 10.66
N LEU A 418 -0.94 6.22 10.97
CA LEU A 418 -0.22 4.96 10.79
C LEU A 418 -0.37 4.04 12.01
N VAL A 419 -0.22 2.73 11.80
CA VAL A 419 -0.12 1.71 12.84
C VAL A 419 1.03 0.78 12.48
N ARG A 420 2.03 0.64 13.36
CA ARG A 420 3.14 -0.30 13.15
C ARG A 420 2.66 -1.74 13.34
N LEU A 421 3.05 -2.61 12.41
CA LEU A 421 2.61 -4.00 12.33
C LEU A 421 3.43 -4.91 13.27
N ASP A 422 3.40 -4.63 14.58
CA ASP A 422 4.14 -5.43 15.59
C ASP A 422 3.65 -6.89 15.61
N ARG A 423 4.55 -7.84 15.31
CA ARG A 423 4.28 -9.29 15.06
C ARG A 423 3.54 -9.59 13.76
N GLU A 424 3.43 -8.60 12.88
CA GLU A 424 2.73 -8.64 11.59
C GLU A 424 3.64 -8.08 10.48
N GLN A 425 4.97 -8.14 10.70
CA GLN A 425 5.98 -7.50 9.85
C GLN A 425 6.17 -8.21 8.51
N LEU A 426 6.08 -9.54 8.49
CA LEU A 426 6.17 -10.33 7.26
C LEU A 426 4.99 -10.05 6.30
N PRO A 427 3.71 -10.05 6.74
CA PRO A 427 2.61 -9.51 5.95
C PRO A 427 2.85 -8.07 5.45
N GLY A 428 3.33 -7.16 6.31
CA GLY A 428 3.64 -5.78 5.92
C GLY A 428 4.77 -5.67 4.87
N VAL A 429 5.70 -6.62 4.86
CA VAL A 429 6.77 -6.74 3.85
C VAL A 429 6.18 -7.23 2.52
N LEU A 430 5.42 -8.33 2.53
CA LEU A 430 4.75 -8.84 1.33
C LEU A 430 3.82 -7.77 0.71
N ALA A 431 3.07 -7.04 1.55
CA ALA A 431 2.20 -5.95 1.13
C ALA A 431 2.94 -4.67 0.66
N THR A 432 4.28 -4.65 0.70
CA THR A 432 5.12 -3.57 0.12
C THR A 432 6.12 -4.08 -0.93
N LEU A 433 6.10 -5.37 -1.28
CA LEU A 433 6.69 -5.90 -2.51
C LEU A 433 5.70 -5.76 -3.68
N PRO A 434 6.16 -5.66 -4.94
CA PRO A 434 5.29 -5.59 -6.12
C PRO A 434 4.72 -6.97 -6.46
N LEU A 435 3.79 -7.45 -5.64
CA LEU A 435 3.17 -8.78 -5.72
C LEU A 435 1.66 -8.74 -5.99
N GLY A 436 1.08 -7.55 -6.16
CA GLY A 436 -0.35 -7.32 -6.32
C GLY A 436 -1.09 -7.04 -5.01
N GLY A 437 -0.41 -7.18 -3.86
CA GLY A 437 -0.95 -7.06 -2.52
C GLY A 437 -1.14 -8.42 -1.83
N THR A 438 -1.31 -8.40 -0.51
CA THR A 438 -1.55 -9.58 0.32
C THR A 438 -3.04 -9.90 0.44
N ARG A 439 -3.36 -11.19 0.56
CA ARG A 439 -4.64 -11.67 1.12
C ARG A 439 -4.65 -11.47 2.64
#